data_AF-A0A1U7GG65-F1
#
_entry.id   AF-A0A1U7GG65-F1
#
_cell.length_a   1.000
_cell.length_b   1.000
_cell.length_c   1.000
_cell.angle_alpha   90.00
_cell.angle_beta   90.00
_cell.angle_gamma   90.00
#
_symmetry.space_group_name_H-M   'P 1'
#
loop_
_entity.id
_entity.type
_entity.pdbx_description
1 polymer ?
#
loop_
_entity_poly.entity_id
_entity_poly.type
_entity_poly.pdbx_seq_one_letter_code
_entity_poly.pdbx_strand_id
1 'polypeptide(L)'
;MDIQGGAEPSPGIERSPENPGGTRMDPNPPRTQAPCARAGADAASTTTPGVEIRKPAQLPSRFDVPATAIAPLFRARLVRIIRCRVDFDLDVNARPTARVLGGYYRTRRLVRIYSHDRDQGRRPLEELFDTFLHEVAHHLEYTEPDTFSARACGRVPGRMHSMLFWRILGELKYRWICIQDRPADAEA
;
A
#
# COMPACT_ATOMS: atom_id res chain seq x y z
N MET A 1 -47.75 6.85 -60.42
CA MET A 1 -46.70 6.13 -61.16
C MET A 1 -46.11 5.11 -60.20
N ASP A 2 -46.80 3.98 -60.16
CA ASP A 2 -46.40 2.73 -59.52
C ASP A 2 -45.20 2.12 -60.25
N ILE A 3 -44.24 1.56 -59.50
CA ILE A 3 -43.65 0.25 -59.82
C ILE A 3 -43.44 -0.50 -58.49
N GLN A 4 -44.07 -1.67 -58.45
CA GLN A 4 -44.03 -2.74 -57.45
C GLN A 4 -42.83 -3.68 -57.67
N GLY A 5 -42.56 -4.52 -56.66
CA GLY A 5 -41.87 -5.83 -56.79
C GLY A 5 -40.63 -5.90 -55.92
N GLY A 6 -40.62 -6.56 -54.75
CA GLY A 6 -40.85 -8.00 -54.53
C GLY A 6 -39.48 -8.69 -54.44
N ALA A 7 -39.13 -9.60 -53.54
CA ALA A 7 -39.84 -10.38 -52.54
C ALA A 7 -38.82 -10.94 -51.50
N GLU A 8 -39.24 -11.11 -50.25
CA GLU A 8 -38.70 -12.09 -49.29
C GLU A 8 -39.43 -13.44 -49.51
N PRO A 9 -38.87 -14.64 -49.20
CA PRO A 9 -38.57 -15.06 -47.82
C PRO A 9 -37.38 -16.05 -47.59
N SER A 10 -37.01 -16.19 -46.30
CA SER A 10 -36.08 -17.16 -45.67
C SER A 10 -36.49 -18.65 -45.89
N PRO A 11 -35.67 -19.70 -45.59
CA PRO A 11 -35.40 -20.11 -44.18
C PRO A 11 -34.12 -20.98 -43.90
N GLY A 12 -33.81 -21.15 -42.61
CA GLY A 12 -33.11 -22.33 -42.04
C GLY A 12 -31.57 -22.27 -42.05
N ILE A 13 -30.82 -22.90 -41.14
CA ILE A 13 -31.04 -24.05 -40.25
C ILE A 13 -29.99 -23.97 -39.11
N GLU A 14 -30.49 -23.90 -37.87
CA GLU A 14 -30.25 -24.87 -36.78
C GLU A 14 -28.84 -25.11 -36.16
N ARG A 15 -28.91 -25.34 -34.83
CA ARG A 15 -28.07 -26.18 -33.95
C ARG A 15 -26.87 -25.55 -33.23
N SER A 16 -27.13 -25.19 -31.97
CA SER A 16 -26.26 -25.58 -30.85
C SER A 16 -25.95 -27.07 -30.86
N PRO A 17 -24.82 -27.46 -30.25
CA PRO A 17 -24.87 -28.51 -29.26
C PRO A 17 -24.32 -28.05 -27.91
N GLU A 18 -24.99 -28.56 -26.89
CA GLU A 18 -24.64 -28.50 -25.48
C GLU A 18 -23.47 -29.47 -25.17
N ASN A 19 -22.59 -29.06 -24.24
CA ASN A 19 -21.93 -29.87 -23.19
C ASN A 19 -21.07 -31.09 -23.61
N PRO A 20 -20.38 -31.80 -22.67
CA PRO A 20 -19.88 -31.46 -21.32
C PRO A 20 -18.39 -31.82 -21.17
N GLY A 21 -17.72 -31.34 -20.11
CA GLY A 21 -16.35 -31.78 -19.82
C GLY A 21 -15.83 -31.26 -18.51
N GLY A 22 -16.41 -31.70 -17.41
CA GLY A 22 -15.85 -31.45 -16.09
C GLY A 22 -14.54 -32.19 -15.90
N THR A 23 -13.57 -31.54 -15.26
CA THR A 23 -12.65 -32.25 -14.38
C THR A 23 -12.49 -31.45 -13.10
N ARG A 24 -12.83 -32.13 -12.01
CA ARG A 24 -12.67 -31.78 -10.61
C ARG A 24 -11.25 -31.28 -10.28
N MET A 25 -11.23 -30.40 -9.28
CA MET A 25 -10.13 -30.19 -8.33
C MET A 25 -9.41 -31.48 -7.96
N ASP A 26 -8.07 -31.42 -7.81
CA ASP A 26 -7.40 -31.93 -6.60
C ASP A 26 -5.89 -31.57 -6.57
N PRO A 27 -5.24 -31.68 -5.39
CA PRO A 27 -4.37 -30.64 -4.86
C PRO A 27 -2.87 -30.88 -5.06
N ASN A 28 -2.14 -29.81 -4.74
CA ASN A 28 -0.71 -29.70 -4.45
C ASN A 28 -0.08 -31.00 -3.89
N PRO A 29 0.98 -31.55 -4.51
CA PRO A 29 1.65 -32.72 -3.94
C PRO A 29 2.51 -32.33 -2.73
N PRO A 30 2.50 -33.14 -1.65
CA PRO A 30 3.38 -32.95 -0.50
C PRO A 30 4.81 -33.35 -0.87
N ARG A 31 5.79 -32.48 -0.59
CA ARG A 31 7.20 -32.86 -0.68
C ARG A 31 7.64 -33.47 0.65
N THR A 32 7.62 -34.79 0.66
CA THR A 32 8.08 -35.70 1.70
C THR A 32 9.54 -35.45 2.08
N GLN A 33 9.79 -35.41 3.39
CA GLN A 33 11.09 -35.54 4.03
C GLN A 33 11.63 -36.96 3.87
N ALA A 34 12.94 -37.11 3.63
CA ALA A 34 13.65 -38.34 3.97
C ALA A 34 15.00 -38.00 4.61
N PRO A 35 15.39 -38.72 5.68
CA PRO A 35 16.54 -38.40 6.53
C PRO A 35 17.81 -39.08 6.06
N CYS A 36 18.97 -38.53 6.44
CA CYS A 36 20.20 -39.29 6.57
C CYS A 36 20.95 -38.80 7.80
N ALA A 37 20.89 -39.61 8.86
CA ALA A 37 21.66 -39.46 10.07
C ALA A 37 23.06 -40.08 9.91
N ARG A 38 24.07 -39.43 10.48
CA ARG A 38 25.29 -40.01 11.08
C ARG A 38 25.85 -38.93 12.02
N ALA A 39 25.54 -39.00 13.32
CA ALA A 39 26.22 -39.77 14.36
C ALA A 39 27.64 -39.25 14.64
N GLY A 40 27.77 -38.51 15.74
CA GLY A 40 29.01 -38.04 16.34
C GLY A 40 28.72 -37.44 17.72
N ALA A 41 28.83 -38.29 18.73
CA ALA A 41 28.80 -38.03 20.18
C ALA A 41 29.87 -36.96 20.56
N ASP A 42 29.88 -36.24 21.67
CA ASP A 42 29.34 -36.40 23.01
C ASP A 42 29.48 -35.05 23.76
N ALA A 43 28.91 -35.01 24.97
CA ALA A 43 29.28 -34.18 26.11
C ALA A 43 28.42 -32.95 26.45
N ALA A 44 27.80 -33.07 27.61
CA ALA A 44 26.87 -32.17 28.26
C ALA A 44 27.53 -30.94 28.90
N SER A 45 26.82 -29.81 28.86
CA SER A 45 26.69 -28.94 30.04
C SER A 45 25.55 -27.92 29.91
N THR A 46 24.57 -28.09 30.79
CA THR A 46 24.14 -27.08 31.77
C THR A 46 23.59 -25.73 31.24
N THR A 47 22.27 -25.61 31.31
CA THR A 47 21.51 -24.48 31.87
C THR A 47 21.83 -23.07 31.37
N THR A 48 20.92 -22.47 30.58
CA THR A 48 20.20 -21.21 30.93
C THR A 48 19.03 -21.03 29.94
N PRO A 49 17.77 -20.88 30.38
CA PRO A 49 16.73 -20.37 29.48
C PRO A 49 17.04 -18.89 29.25
N GLY A 50 17.49 -18.57 28.03
CA GLY A 50 17.68 -17.19 27.60
C GLY A 50 16.35 -16.45 27.73
N VAL A 51 16.26 -15.62 28.78
CA VAL A 51 15.25 -14.58 28.89
C VAL A 51 15.47 -13.69 27.68
N GLU A 52 14.65 -13.86 26.64
CA GLU A 52 14.47 -12.83 25.62
C GLU A 52 14.06 -11.58 26.37
N ILE A 53 15.02 -10.67 26.52
CA ILE A 53 14.82 -9.32 27.01
C ILE A 53 13.85 -8.69 25.99
N ARG A 54 12.55 -8.80 26.28
CA ARG A 54 11.53 -8.00 25.60
C ARG A 54 11.97 -6.56 25.81
N LYS A 55 12.44 -5.94 24.73
CA LYS A 55 12.70 -4.51 24.67
C LYS A 55 11.51 -3.83 25.34
N PRO A 56 11.70 -3.05 26.42
CA PRO A 56 10.57 -2.43 27.09
C PRO A 56 9.81 -1.63 26.05
N ALA A 57 8.49 -1.81 26.01
CA ALA A 57 7.58 -0.94 25.27
C ALA A 57 8.01 0.49 25.61
N GLN A 58 8.49 1.23 24.60
CA GLN A 58 8.93 2.60 24.81
C GLN A 58 7.80 3.32 25.52
N LEU A 59 8.06 3.80 26.74
CA LEU A 59 7.13 4.66 27.45
C LEU A 59 6.78 5.79 26.48
N PRO A 60 5.48 6.12 26.32
CA PRO A 60 5.08 7.20 25.44
C PRO A 60 5.90 8.43 25.84
N SER A 61 6.64 8.98 24.87
CA SER A 61 7.38 10.22 25.07
C SER A 61 6.41 11.24 25.66
N ARG A 62 6.87 12.07 26.60
CA ARG A 62 6.05 13.07 27.31
C ARG A 62 5.32 14.04 26.35
N PHE A 63 5.62 13.97 25.05
CA PHE A 63 5.08 14.78 23.96
C PHE A 63 4.51 13.93 22.81
N ASP A 64 3.77 12.86 23.12
CA ASP A 64 3.07 12.11 22.09
C ASP A 64 1.90 12.92 21.50
N VAL A 65 1.99 13.24 20.21
CA VAL A 65 0.94 13.97 19.48
C VAL A 65 -0.39 13.19 19.56
N PRO A 66 -1.49 13.79 20.05
CA PRO A 66 -2.78 13.12 20.09
C PRO A 66 -3.16 12.59 18.70
N ALA A 67 -3.80 11.42 18.61
CA ALA A 67 -4.17 10.82 17.32
C ALA A 67 -5.00 11.77 16.44
N THR A 68 -5.85 12.58 17.06
CA THR A 68 -6.68 13.61 16.42
C THR A 68 -5.86 14.75 15.80
N ALA A 69 -4.65 15.04 16.30
CA ALA A 69 -3.78 16.09 15.79
C ALA A 69 -2.87 15.61 14.64
N ILE A 70 -2.75 14.29 14.41
CA ILE A 70 -1.89 13.73 13.36
C ILE A 70 -2.36 14.15 11.96
N ALA A 71 -3.65 14.02 11.66
CA ALA A 71 -4.16 14.35 10.33
C ALA A 71 -3.99 15.85 9.97
N PRO A 72 -4.39 16.82 10.84
CA PRO A 72 -4.11 18.23 10.60
C PRO A 72 -2.61 18.53 10.44
N LEU A 73 -1.76 17.94 11.29
CA LEU A 73 -0.31 18.12 11.21
C LEU A 73 0.25 17.65 9.86
N PHE A 74 -0.17 16.47 9.40
CA PHE A 74 0.30 15.91 8.12
C PHE A 74 -0.18 16.74 6.93
N ARG A 75 -1.41 17.24 6.96
CA ARG A 75 -1.91 18.17 5.94
C ARG A 75 -1.10 19.47 5.92
N ALA A 76 -0.82 20.06 7.08
CA ALA A 76 -0.01 21.29 7.17
C ALA A 76 1.41 21.07 6.62
N ARG A 77 2.05 19.93 6.95
CA ARG A 77 3.34 19.55 6.38
C ARG A 77 3.27 19.33 4.86
N LEU A 78 2.23 18.64 4.38
CA LEU A 78 2.07 18.38 2.95
C LEU A 78 1.96 19.68 2.15
N VAL A 79 1.20 20.66 2.62
CA VAL A 79 1.06 21.97 1.94
C VAL A 79 2.40 22.66 1.71
N ARG A 80 3.37 22.46 2.61
CA ARG A 80 4.73 22.99 2.45
C ARG A 80 5.55 22.22 1.42
N ILE A 81 5.28 20.92 1.26
CA ILE A 81 5.97 20.03 0.30
C ILE A 81 5.40 20.20 -1.12
N ILE A 82 4.08 20.11 -1.25
CA ILE A 82 3.35 20.17 -2.51
C ILE A 82 1.90 20.59 -2.28
N ARG A 83 1.34 21.33 -3.23
CA ARG A 83 -0.10 21.57 -3.33
C ARG A 83 -0.70 20.56 -4.29
N CYS A 84 -1.50 19.63 -3.78
CA CYS A 84 -2.28 18.72 -4.61
C CYS A 84 -3.36 19.52 -5.36
N ARG A 85 -3.55 19.22 -6.64
CA ARG A 85 -4.61 19.79 -7.47
C ARG A 85 -5.93 19.05 -7.27
N VAL A 86 -5.86 17.77 -6.91
CA VAL A 86 -7.04 16.93 -6.64
C VAL A 86 -7.15 16.68 -5.14
N ASP A 87 -8.33 16.95 -4.58
CA ASP A 87 -8.57 16.72 -3.15
C ASP A 87 -8.65 15.22 -2.81
N PHE A 88 -8.27 14.93 -1.56
CA PHE A 88 -8.33 13.61 -0.97
C PHE A 88 -8.63 13.66 0.53
N ASP A 89 -9.28 12.61 1.02
CA ASP A 89 -9.58 12.41 2.42
C ASP A 89 -8.40 11.74 3.14
N LEU A 90 -8.14 12.15 4.38
CA LEU A 90 -7.10 11.57 5.23
C LEU A 90 -7.76 11.03 6.50
N ASP A 91 -7.64 9.73 6.72
CA ASP A 91 -8.14 9.02 7.89
C ASP A 91 -6.97 8.41 8.68
N VAL A 92 -6.83 8.82 9.95
CA VAL A 92 -5.85 8.25 10.88
C VAL A 92 -6.57 7.32 11.82
N ASN A 93 -6.38 6.02 11.61
CA ASN A 93 -7.07 4.98 12.35
C ASN A 93 -6.18 4.46 13.49
N ALA A 94 -6.75 4.32 14.69
CA ALA A 94 -6.06 3.77 15.85
C ALA A 94 -6.21 2.24 15.99
N ARG A 95 -6.98 1.60 15.10
CA ARG A 95 -7.11 0.13 15.08
C ARG A 95 -5.74 -0.51 14.86
N PRO A 96 -5.28 -1.39 15.76
CA PRO A 96 -4.00 -2.06 15.61
C PRO A 96 -3.97 -2.97 14.38
N THR A 97 -2.89 -2.89 13.61
CA THR A 97 -2.62 -3.76 12.45
C THR A 97 -1.25 -4.41 12.61
N ALA A 98 -1.09 -5.64 12.10
CA ALA A 98 0.18 -6.38 12.23
C ALA A 98 1.13 -6.17 11.02
N ARG A 99 0.62 -5.72 9.87
CA ARG A 99 1.40 -5.66 8.60
C ARG A 99 1.10 -4.46 7.72
N VAL A 100 -0.04 -3.79 7.91
CA VAL A 100 -0.51 -2.73 7.02
C VAL A 100 -0.34 -1.39 7.71
N LEU A 101 0.57 -0.58 7.19
CA LEU A 101 0.89 0.75 7.73
C LEU A 101 -0.08 1.81 7.22
N GLY A 102 -0.48 1.68 5.96
CA GLY A 102 -1.39 2.59 5.29
C GLY A 102 -2.02 1.97 4.05
N GLY A 103 -2.89 2.73 3.42
CA GLY A 103 -3.43 2.37 2.12
C GLY A 103 -4.19 3.51 1.47
N TYR A 104 -3.99 3.64 0.16
CA TYR A 104 -4.74 4.54 -0.71
C TYR A 104 -5.91 3.81 -1.40
N TYR A 105 -7.14 4.29 -1.17
CA TYR A 105 -8.34 3.78 -1.82
C TYR A 105 -8.76 4.68 -2.99
N ARG A 106 -8.38 4.30 -4.21
CA ARG A 106 -8.56 5.08 -5.44
C ARG A 106 -9.98 5.63 -5.62
N THR A 107 -11.02 4.79 -5.53
CA THR A 107 -12.40 5.21 -5.80
C THR A 107 -12.89 6.30 -4.85
N ARG A 108 -12.40 6.30 -3.61
CA ARG A 108 -12.77 7.26 -2.58
C ARG A 108 -11.78 8.41 -2.42
N ARG A 109 -10.64 8.36 -3.13
CA ARG A 109 -9.50 9.25 -2.91
C ARG A 109 -9.18 9.36 -1.41
N LEU A 110 -9.10 8.21 -0.74
CA LEU A 110 -8.89 8.14 0.70
C LEU A 110 -7.48 7.62 0.98
N VAL A 111 -6.70 8.44 1.66
CA VAL A 111 -5.45 8.03 2.30
C VAL A 111 -5.78 7.59 3.73
N ARG A 112 -5.52 6.33 4.06
CA ARG A 112 -5.68 5.81 5.42
C ARG A 112 -4.33 5.45 6.01
N ILE A 113 -4.09 5.85 7.25
CA ILE A 113 -2.88 5.54 8.02
C ILE A 113 -3.28 4.82 9.32
N TYR A 114 -2.61 3.71 9.63
CA TYR A 114 -2.80 2.96 10.87
C TYR A 114 -1.73 3.34 11.88
N SER A 115 -2.15 4.04 12.94
CA SER A 115 -1.23 4.61 13.93
C SER A 115 -0.66 3.60 14.93
N HIS A 116 -1.23 2.39 14.98
CA HIS A 116 -0.87 1.37 15.96
C HIS A 116 -0.46 0.07 15.27
N ASP A 117 0.69 -0.45 15.69
CA ASP A 117 1.09 -1.82 15.50
C ASP A 117 0.47 -2.70 16.59
N ARG A 118 0.10 -3.95 16.26
CA ARG A 118 -0.50 -4.87 17.23
C ARG A 118 0.46 -5.28 18.33
N ASP A 119 1.74 -5.44 18.00
CA ASP A 119 2.74 -6.03 18.89
C ASP A 119 3.64 -4.92 19.49
N GLN A 120 3.89 -3.84 18.76
CA GLN A 120 4.76 -2.73 19.16
C GLN A 120 4.03 -1.50 19.70
N GLY A 121 2.70 -1.44 19.60
CA GLY A 121 1.91 -0.31 20.05
C GLY A 121 1.94 0.89 19.09
N ARG A 122 1.92 2.11 19.62
CA ARG A 122 1.84 3.32 18.79
C ARG A 122 3.14 3.51 18.00
N ARG A 123 3.00 3.76 16.68
CA ARG A 123 4.14 3.97 15.78
C ARG A 123 4.74 5.38 15.95
N PRO A 124 6.06 5.55 15.75
CA PRO A 124 6.71 6.87 15.72
C PRO A 124 6.07 7.80 14.69
N LEU A 125 6.03 9.10 15.00
CA LEU A 125 5.40 10.10 14.14
C LEU A 125 6.05 10.18 12.75
N GLU A 126 7.38 10.02 12.71
CA GLU A 126 8.19 10.04 11.50
C GLU A 126 7.85 8.86 10.58
N GLU A 127 7.66 7.66 11.14
CA GLU A 127 7.23 6.47 10.39
C GLU A 127 5.82 6.65 9.81
N LEU A 128 4.92 7.23 10.60
CA LEU A 128 3.57 7.55 10.16
C LEU A 128 3.58 8.60 9.03
N PHE A 129 4.47 9.59 9.12
CA PHE A 129 4.59 10.62 8.09
C PHE A 129 5.19 10.04 6.80
N ASP A 130 6.19 9.18 6.89
CA ASP A 130 6.75 8.45 5.75
C ASP A 130 5.70 7.57 5.06
N THR A 131 4.86 6.88 5.85
CA THR A 131 3.72 6.12 5.34
C THR A 131 2.71 7.04 4.67
N PHE A 132 2.44 8.21 5.24
CA PHE A 132 1.55 9.19 4.64
C PHE A 132 2.08 9.70 3.28
N LEU A 133 3.37 10.02 3.16
CA LEU A 133 3.98 10.41 1.88
C LEU A 133 3.91 9.27 0.85
N HIS A 134 4.05 8.02 1.29
CA HIS A 134 3.87 6.85 0.43
C HIS A 134 2.45 6.79 -0.16
N GLU A 135 1.42 6.92 0.66
CA GLU A 135 0.05 6.87 0.18
C GLU A 135 -0.35 8.11 -0.64
N VAL A 136 0.20 9.28 -0.33
CA VAL A 136 0.05 10.48 -1.16
C VAL A 136 0.73 10.30 -2.51
N ALA A 137 1.88 9.63 -2.57
CA ALA A 137 2.51 9.30 -3.85
C ALA A 137 1.60 8.42 -4.72
N HIS A 138 0.87 7.48 -4.12
CA HIS A 138 -0.17 6.74 -4.83
C HIS A 138 -1.29 7.64 -5.31
N HIS A 139 -1.78 8.56 -4.48
CA HIS A 139 -2.79 9.53 -4.90
C HIS A 139 -2.35 10.31 -6.15
N LEU A 140 -1.19 10.96 -6.08
CA LEU A 140 -0.61 11.77 -7.16
C LEU A 140 -0.32 10.96 -8.42
N GLU A 141 0.13 9.71 -8.29
CA GLU A 141 0.35 8.81 -9.43
C GLU A 141 -0.93 8.57 -10.24
N TYR A 142 -2.09 8.53 -9.57
CA TYR A 142 -3.38 8.33 -10.23
C TYR A 142 -4.03 9.62 -10.73
N THR A 143 -3.78 10.76 -10.07
CA THR A 143 -4.54 12.00 -10.29
C THR A 143 -3.75 13.08 -11.00
N GLU A 144 -2.43 13.12 -10.83
CA GLU A 144 -1.56 14.23 -11.25
C GLU A 144 -0.23 13.75 -11.90
N PRO A 145 -0.24 12.78 -12.84
CA PRO A 145 0.99 12.28 -13.46
C PRO A 145 1.76 13.36 -14.24
N ASP A 146 1.04 14.34 -14.80
CA ASP A 146 1.58 15.45 -15.57
C ASP A 146 2.47 16.37 -14.73
N THR A 147 2.13 16.58 -13.45
CA THR A 147 2.96 17.32 -12.48
C THR A 147 4.37 16.73 -12.36
N PHE A 148 4.52 15.43 -12.63
CA PHE A 148 5.78 14.69 -12.50
C PHE A 148 6.36 14.23 -13.85
N SER A 149 6.02 14.97 -14.92
CA SER A 149 6.49 14.72 -16.29
C SER A 149 6.14 13.32 -16.81
N ALA A 150 4.96 12.82 -16.45
CA ALA A 150 4.40 11.58 -16.99
C ALA A 150 3.05 11.84 -17.67
N ARG A 151 2.77 11.08 -18.73
CA ARG A 151 1.50 11.22 -19.49
C ARG A 151 0.31 10.56 -18.81
N ALA A 152 0.57 9.56 -17.98
CA ALA A 152 -0.46 8.76 -17.31
C ALA A 152 0.12 8.05 -16.08
N CYS A 153 -0.76 7.45 -15.28
CA CYS A 153 -0.39 6.49 -14.24
C CYS A 153 0.45 5.35 -14.85
N GLY A 154 1.64 5.12 -14.29
CA GLY A 154 2.57 4.08 -14.75
C GLY A 154 2.32 2.69 -14.16
N ARG A 155 1.21 2.49 -13.45
CA ARG A 155 0.98 1.27 -12.68
C ARG A 155 0.63 0.09 -13.58
N VAL A 156 1.34 -1.01 -13.37
CA VAL A 156 1.12 -2.28 -14.08
C VAL A 156 0.32 -3.21 -13.17
N PRO A 157 -0.71 -3.92 -13.67
CA PRO A 157 -1.41 -4.95 -12.90
C PRO A 157 -0.43 -5.94 -12.24
N GLY A 158 -0.62 -6.23 -10.96
CA GLY A 158 0.26 -7.09 -10.18
C GLY A 158 1.53 -6.42 -9.64
N ARG A 159 1.83 -5.16 -10.01
CA ARG A 159 2.90 -4.36 -9.39
C ARG A 159 2.32 -3.27 -8.50
N MET A 160 2.85 -3.15 -7.29
CA MET A 160 2.41 -2.13 -6.34
C MET A 160 2.95 -0.74 -6.69
N HIS A 161 4.20 -0.65 -7.15
CA HIS A 161 4.91 0.61 -7.38
C HIS A 161 5.46 0.68 -8.79
N SER A 162 5.14 1.74 -9.52
CA SER A 162 5.74 2.04 -10.82
C SER A 162 7.00 2.91 -10.67
N MET A 163 7.72 3.13 -11.78
CA MET A 163 8.81 4.12 -11.80
C MET A 163 8.32 5.53 -11.51
N LEU A 164 7.10 5.88 -11.95
CA LEU A 164 6.48 7.17 -11.66
C LEU A 164 6.22 7.31 -10.16
N PHE A 165 5.69 6.26 -9.51
CA PHE A 165 5.51 6.25 -8.06
C PHE A 165 6.81 6.57 -7.32
N TRP A 166 7.92 5.91 -7.68
CA TRP A 166 9.21 6.12 -7.02
C TRP A 166 9.75 7.52 -7.24
N ARG A 167 9.55 8.09 -8.44
CA ARG A 167 9.90 9.49 -8.73
C ARG A 167 9.11 10.44 -7.84
N ILE A 168 7.79 10.28 -7.76
CA ILE A 168 6.91 11.10 -6.92
C ILE A 168 7.35 11.01 -5.47
N LEU A 169 7.46 9.80 -4.91
CA LEU A 169 7.84 9.59 -3.52
C LEU A 169 9.23 10.17 -3.20
N GLY A 170 10.19 9.98 -4.09
CA GLY A 170 11.54 10.55 -3.96
C GLY A 170 11.51 12.08 -3.92
N GLU A 171 10.72 12.71 -4.78
CA GLU A 171 10.56 14.16 -4.80
C GLU A 171 9.88 14.69 -3.53
N LEU A 172 8.81 14.03 -3.06
CA LEU A 172 8.15 14.40 -1.81
C LEU A 172 9.11 14.35 -0.61
N LYS A 173 9.89 13.26 -0.51
CA LYS A 173 10.89 13.10 0.56
C LYS A 173 12.02 14.13 0.45
N TYR A 174 12.55 14.37 -0.75
CA TYR A 174 13.60 15.35 -0.98
C TYR A 174 13.14 16.76 -0.55
N ARG A 175 11.96 17.19 -1.00
CA ARG A 175 11.40 18.49 -0.62
C ARG A 175 11.18 18.60 0.88
N TRP A 176 10.74 17.53 1.53
CA TRP A 176 10.60 17.51 2.99
C TRP A 176 11.94 17.71 3.70
N ILE A 177 12.99 17.00 3.30
CA ILE A 177 14.35 17.18 3.84
C ILE A 177 14.81 18.63 3.65
N CYS A 178 14.65 19.19 2.45
CA CYS A 178 15.01 20.59 2.19
C CYS A 178 14.23 21.60 3.03
N ILE A 179 13.01 21.28 3.47
CA ILE A 179 12.21 22.12 4.37
C ILE A 179 12.70 21.99 5.82
N GLN A 180 13.11 20.79 6.23
CA GLN A 180 13.66 20.54 7.57
C GLN A 180 15.03 21.21 7.76
N ASP A 181 15.84 21.29 6.70
CA ASP A 181 17.16 21.91 6.73
C ASP A 181 17.11 23.45 6.64
N ARG A 182 15.94 24.04 6.35
CA ARG A 182 15.80 25.50 6.38
C ARG A 182 15.67 25.98 7.83
N PRO A 183 16.49 26.94 8.27
CA PRO A 183 16.27 27.60 9.56
C PRO A 183 14.90 28.27 9.55
N ALA A 184 14.23 28.25 10.71
CA ALA A 184 12.85 28.72 10.88
C ALA A 184 12.62 30.20 10.53
N ASP A 185 13.71 30.96 10.32
CA ASP A 185 13.73 32.42 10.20
C ASP A 185 13.89 32.92 8.76
N ALA A 186 13.76 32.05 7.75
CA ALA A 186 13.95 32.41 6.34
C ALA A 186 12.69 32.93 5.61
N GLU A 187 11.57 33.14 6.34
CA GLU A 187 10.39 33.85 5.83
C GLU A 187 10.10 35.06 6.73
N ALA A 188 10.70 36.20 6.38
CA ALA A 188 10.35 37.53 6.86
C ALA A 188 10.10 38.43 5.64
#